data_AF-X1F4I5-F1
#
_entry.id   AF-X1F4I5-F1
#
_cell.length_a   1.000
_cell.length_b   1.000
_cell.length_c   1.000
_cell.angle_alpha   90.00
_cell.angle_beta   90.00
_cell.angle_gamma   90.00
#
_symmetry.space_group_name_H-M   'P 1'
#
loop_
_entity.id
_entity.type
_entity.pdbx_description
1 polymer ?
#
loop_
_entity_poly.entity_id
_entity_poly.type
_entity_poly.pdbx_seq_one_letter_code
_entity_poly.pdbx_strand_id
1 'polypeptide(L)'
;MANSIYCHSCAAYLGLIQPPDFATLTGTSYQGEKFSKHTNPTGTFPINSVFDDPSYEKYSQYVVTTMASGSAVVDERGRTNLLWIAGEITGATYQDDELVLPTNGVFVVCHEDESKIHAFPVDATLFTDAICQCCGRQIYIEVY
;
A
#
# COMPACT_ATOMS: atom_id res chain seq x y z
N MET A 1 -6.87 19.40 0.28
CA MET A 1 -6.08 19.60 1.51
C MET A 1 -5.06 18.46 1.55
N ALA A 2 -3.82 18.70 1.96
CA ALA A 2 -2.76 17.68 1.80
C ALA A 2 -2.98 16.47 2.71
N ASN A 3 -2.66 15.27 2.22
CA ASN A 3 -2.61 14.06 3.03
C ASN A 3 -1.59 14.23 4.17
N SER A 4 -1.90 13.70 5.35
CA SER A 4 -0.98 13.68 6.48
C SER A 4 -0.15 12.42 6.48
N ILE A 5 1.17 12.55 6.54
CA ILE A 5 2.09 11.41 6.46
C ILE A 5 2.91 11.30 7.75
N TYR A 6 3.04 10.09 8.27
CA TYR A 6 3.75 9.77 9.51
C TYR A 6 4.72 8.62 9.26
N CYS A 7 5.98 8.76 9.70
CA CYS A 7 6.93 7.65 9.67
C CYS A 7 6.41 6.49 10.52
N HIS A 8 6.90 5.27 10.26
CA HIS A 8 6.39 4.05 10.89
C HIS A 8 6.37 4.15 12.43
N SER A 9 7.50 4.55 13.01
CA SER A 9 7.64 4.75 14.46
C SER A 9 6.64 5.75 15.05
N CYS A 10 6.43 6.90 14.42
CA CYS A 10 5.44 7.88 14.87
C CYS A 10 4.01 7.39 14.67
N ALA A 11 3.73 6.70 13.56
CA ALA A 11 2.42 6.14 13.29
C ALA A 11 2.03 5.07 14.33
N ALA A 12 2.98 4.18 14.69
CA ALA A 12 2.81 3.22 15.77
C ALA A 12 2.59 3.92 17.12
N TYR A 13 3.41 4.93 17.45
CA TYR A 13 3.26 5.72 18.68
C TYR A 13 1.89 6.40 18.79
N LEU A 14 1.35 6.89 17.68
CA LEU A 14 0.04 7.54 17.60
C LEU A 14 -1.14 6.53 17.49
N GLY A 15 -0.87 5.23 17.43
CA GLY A 15 -1.90 4.20 17.26
C GLY A 15 -2.56 4.18 15.89
N LEU A 16 -1.91 4.75 14.87
CA LEU A 16 -2.40 4.76 13.49
C LEU A 16 -2.17 3.41 12.80
N ILE A 17 -1.18 2.65 13.24
CA ILE A 17 -0.93 1.28 12.76
C ILE A 17 -1.54 0.31 13.77
N GLN A 18 -2.52 -0.45 13.32
CA GLN A 18 -3.05 -1.57 14.09
C GLN A 18 -2.50 -2.86 13.50
N PRO A 19 -1.90 -3.75 14.31
CA PRO A 19 -1.46 -5.05 13.84
C PRO A 19 -2.69 -5.83 13.37
N PRO A 20 -2.73 -6.30 12.12
CA PRO A 20 -3.85 -7.07 11.63
C PRO A 20 -3.75 -8.50 12.14
N ASP A 21 -4.87 -9.20 12.26
CA ASP A 21 -4.85 -10.67 12.21
C ASP A 21 -4.59 -11.08 10.75
N PHE A 22 -3.49 -11.79 10.50
CA PHE A 22 -3.10 -12.27 9.18
C PHE A 22 -3.91 -13.49 8.73
N ALA A 23 -5.12 -13.70 9.28
CA ALA A 23 -5.89 -14.93 9.15
C ALA A 23 -6.07 -15.40 7.69
N THR A 24 -6.15 -14.48 6.71
CA THR A 24 -6.10 -14.77 5.27
C THR A 24 -6.24 -13.50 4.42
N LEU A 25 -5.50 -13.41 3.30
CA LEU A 25 -5.55 -12.27 2.37
C LEU A 25 -6.43 -12.51 1.13
N THR A 26 -7.11 -13.65 1.08
CA THR A 26 -8.08 -14.06 0.04
C THR A 26 -9.23 -14.87 0.65
N GLY A 27 -9.51 -14.69 1.95
CA GLY A 27 -10.50 -15.49 2.67
C GLY A 27 -11.94 -15.05 2.47
N THR A 28 -12.14 -13.79 2.07
CA THR A 28 -13.43 -13.24 1.72
C THR A 28 -13.56 -13.01 0.22
N SER A 29 -14.80 -12.93 -0.27
CA SER A 29 -15.06 -12.57 -1.68
C SER A 29 -14.45 -11.21 -2.04
N TYR A 30 -14.50 -10.25 -1.11
CA TYR A 30 -13.89 -8.94 -1.28
C TYR A 30 -12.37 -9.04 -1.47
N GLN A 31 -11.69 -9.77 -0.60
CA GLN A 31 -10.25 -9.97 -0.68
C GLN A 31 -9.84 -10.69 -1.95
N GLY A 32 -10.58 -11.75 -2.34
CA GLY A 32 -10.35 -12.46 -3.60
C GLY A 32 -10.53 -11.57 -4.83
N GLU A 33 -11.52 -10.67 -4.82
CA GLU A 33 -11.73 -9.68 -5.88
C GLU A 33 -10.56 -8.68 -5.94
N LYS A 34 -10.08 -8.19 -4.79
CA LYS A 34 -8.94 -7.26 -4.73
C LYS A 34 -7.63 -7.89 -5.15
N PHE A 35 -7.35 -9.11 -4.69
CA PHE A 35 -6.22 -9.89 -5.16
C PHE A 35 -6.27 -10.03 -6.68
N SER A 36 -7.40 -10.52 -7.22
CA SER A 36 -7.56 -10.71 -8.67
C SER A 36 -7.39 -9.42 -9.45
N LYS A 37 -7.92 -8.30 -8.95
CA LYS A 37 -7.73 -6.98 -9.56
C LYS A 37 -6.25 -6.60 -9.65
N HIS A 38 -5.51 -6.78 -8.56
CA HIS A 38 -4.12 -6.31 -8.46
C HIS A 38 -3.08 -7.32 -8.93
N THR A 39 -3.48 -8.51 -9.38
CA THR A 39 -2.60 -9.52 -9.97
C THR A 39 -2.99 -9.92 -11.39
N ASN A 40 -4.07 -9.36 -11.93
CA ASN A 40 -4.50 -9.60 -13.30
C ASN A 40 -4.73 -8.26 -14.02
N PRO A 41 -4.04 -7.98 -15.15
CA PRO A 41 -4.29 -6.81 -15.97
C PRO A 41 -5.58 -7.01 -16.78
N THR A 42 -6.73 -6.99 -16.10
CA THR A 42 -8.02 -6.93 -16.78
C THR A 42 -8.40 -5.46 -16.98
N GLY A 43 -8.81 -5.08 -18.18
CA GLY A 43 -9.42 -3.78 -18.49
C GLY A 43 -10.81 -3.60 -17.86
N THR A 44 -11.12 -4.35 -16.80
CA THR A 44 -12.41 -4.32 -16.10
C THR A 44 -12.57 -3.04 -15.26
N PHE A 45 -11.46 -2.36 -14.96
CA PHE A 45 -11.45 -1.15 -14.12
C PHE A 45 -10.76 0.02 -14.85
N PRO A 46 -11.30 1.27 -14.74
CA PRO A 46 -10.70 2.45 -15.37
C PRO A 46 -9.26 2.75 -14.93
N ILE A 47 -8.93 2.38 -13.69
CA ILE A 47 -7.57 2.41 -13.14
C ILE A 47 -7.28 1.04 -12.56
N ASN A 48 -6.24 0.40 -13.08
CA ASN A 48 -5.79 -0.91 -12.63
C ASN A 48 -4.29 -0.90 -12.31
N SER A 49 -3.95 -0.95 -11.03
CA SER A 49 -2.57 -1.10 -10.57
C SER A 49 -2.30 -2.59 -10.36
N VAL A 50 -1.33 -3.14 -11.07
CA VAL A 50 -1.06 -4.58 -11.14
C VAL A 50 0.36 -4.85 -10.71
N PHE A 51 0.55 -5.80 -9.80
CA PHE A 51 1.86 -6.25 -9.35
C PHE A 51 2.62 -6.94 -10.48
N ASP A 52 3.94 -6.78 -10.49
CA ASP A 52 4.83 -7.41 -11.45
C ASP A 52 4.87 -8.95 -11.32
N ASP A 53 4.83 -9.43 -10.06
CA ASP A 53 4.65 -10.84 -9.70
C ASP A 53 3.21 -11.05 -9.17
N PRO A 54 2.36 -11.77 -9.91
CA PRO A 54 0.97 -12.00 -9.55
C PRO A 54 0.78 -13.15 -8.54
N SER A 55 1.84 -13.75 -8.01
CA SER A 55 1.74 -14.84 -7.05
C SER A 55 1.14 -14.38 -5.73
N TYR A 56 0.34 -15.26 -5.11
CA TYR A 56 -0.19 -15.02 -3.77
C TYR A 56 0.95 -14.83 -2.75
N GLU A 57 2.06 -15.54 -2.92
CA GLU A 57 3.23 -15.43 -2.05
C GLU A 57 3.80 -14.00 -2.07
N LYS A 58 4.14 -13.44 -3.24
CA LYS A 58 4.68 -12.08 -3.32
C LYS A 58 3.65 -11.05 -2.84
N TYR A 59 2.38 -11.20 -3.22
CA TYR A 59 1.30 -10.35 -2.70
C TYR A 59 1.24 -10.34 -1.17
N SER A 60 1.34 -11.51 -0.54
CA SER A 60 1.35 -11.63 0.92
C SER A 60 2.58 -10.98 1.55
N GLN A 61 3.76 -11.13 0.93
CA GLN A 61 5.00 -10.49 1.38
C GLN A 61 4.91 -8.96 1.29
N TYR A 62 4.28 -8.41 0.25
CA TYR A 62 4.05 -6.98 0.12
C TYR A 62 3.16 -6.44 1.24
N VAL A 63 2.06 -7.14 1.57
CA VAL A 63 1.20 -6.75 2.70
C VAL A 63 1.98 -6.79 4.02
N VAL A 64 2.65 -7.91 4.31
CA VAL A 64 3.41 -8.09 5.57
C VAL A 64 4.51 -7.04 5.71
N THR A 65 5.31 -6.83 4.66
CA THR A 65 6.40 -5.85 4.66
C THR A 65 5.87 -4.43 4.89
N THR A 66 4.77 -4.09 4.21
CA THR A 66 4.15 -2.77 4.37
C THR A 66 3.57 -2.56 5.76
N MET A 67 2.97 -3.58 6.36
CA MET A 67 2.52 -3.51 7.76
C MET A 67 3.69 -3.35 8.74
N ALA A 68 4.83 -3.98 8.46
CA ALA A 68 5.99 -3.99 9.35
C ALA A 68 6.88 -2.75 9.26
N SER A 69 6.89 -2.07 8.11
CA SER A 69 7.84 -0.97 7.84
C SER A 69 7.21 0.27 7.18
N GLY A 70 5.93 0.18 6.79
CA GLY A 70 5.24 1.23 6.06
C GLY A 70 4.97 2.47 6.90
N SER A 71 5.01 3.63 6.25
CA SER A 71 4.60 4.91 6.79
C SER A 71 3.08 5.06 6.70
N ALA A 72 2.44 5.68 7.69
CA ALA A 72 1.01 5.93 7.65
C ALA A 72 0.69 7.17 6.82
N VAL A 73 -0.26 7.04 5.90
CA VAL A 73 -0.84 8.12 5.10
C VAL A 73 -2.31 8.24 5.49
N VAL A 74 -2.64 9.34 6.17
CA VAL A 74 -4.01 9.69 6.54
C VAL A 74 -4.58 10.59 5.45
N ASP A 75 -5.64 10.12 4.80
CA ASP A 75 -6.27 10.85 3.70
C ASP A 75 -7.24 11.94 4.19
N GLU A 76 -7.76 12.72 3.24
CA GLU A 76 -8.72 13.80 3.52
C GLU A 76 -10.02 13.34 4.22
N ARG A 77 -10.32 12.04 4.18
CA ARG A 77 -11.49 11.43 4.84
C ARG A 77 -11.15 10.83 6.20
N GLY A 78 -9.92 10.99 6.67
CA GLY A 78 -9.43 10.43 7.93
C GLY A 78 -9.18 8.92 7.86
N ARG A 79 -9.11 8.32 6.68
CA ARG A 79 -8.75 6.90 6.53
C ARG A 79 -7.25 6.75 6.58
N THR A 80 -6.78 5.72 7.28
CA THR A 80 -5.35 5.40 7.38
C THR A 80 -4.98 4.33 6.37
N ASN A 81 -3.98 4.60 5.56
CA ASN A 81 -3.35 3.65 4.66
C ASN A 81 -1.88 3.54 5.02
N LEU A 82 -1.24 2.41 4.72
CA LEU A 82 0.21 2.25 4.94
C LEU A 82 0.93 2.23 3.60
N LEU A 83 1.90 3.13 3.44
CA LEU A 83 2.78 3.22 2.28
C LEU A 83 4.13 2.58 2.61
N TRP A 84 4.53 1.62 1.79
CA TRP A 84 5.90 1.14 1.76
C TRP A 84 6.58 1.59 0.46
N ILE A 85 7.73 2.25 0.60
CA ILE A 85 8.60 2.60 -0.52
C ILE A 85 9.51 1.39 -0.74
N ALA A 86 9.30 0.66 -1.83
CA ALA A 86 9.87 -0.68 -1.98
C ALA A 86 11.37 -0.68 -2.34
N GLY A 87 11.85 0.40 -2.97
CA GLY A 87 13.22 0.45 -3.52
C GLY A 87 13.45 -0.44 -4.75
N GLU A 88 12.40 -1.15 -5.20
CA GLU A 88 12.33 -1.96 -6.40
C GLU A 88 11.05 -1.62 -7.19
N ILE A 89 10.99 -2.03 -8.45
CA ILE A 89 9.74 -1.97 -9.22
C ILE A 89 8.79 -3.00 -8.61
N THR A 90 7.58 -2.57 -8.24
CA THR A 90 6.55 -3.45 -7.67
C THR A 90 5.45 -3.77 -8.67
N GLY A 91 5.39 -3.07 -9.80
CA GLY A 91 4.39 -3.31 -10.82
C GLY A 91 4.22 -2.16 -11.81
N ALA A 92 2.99 -2.03 -12.30
CA ALA A 92 2.57 -0.99 -13.21
C ALA A 92 1.16 -0.50 -12.88
N THR A 93 0.82 0.71 -13.31
CA THR A 93 -0.56 1.18 -13.33
C THR A 93 -1.03 1.31 -14.77
N TYR A 94 -2.25 0.85 -15.04
CA TYR A 94 -2.95 1.05 -16.30
C TYR A 94 -4.07 2.05 -16.06
N GLN A 95 -4.12 3.10 -16.87
CA GLN A 95 -5.19 4.09 -16.83
C GLN A 95 -5.76 4.23 -18.24
N ASP A 96 -7.06 3.95 -18.41
CA ASP A 96 -7.72 4.00 -19.71
C ASP A 96 -6.98 3.20 -20.81
N ASP A 97 -6.51 2.00 -20.45
CA ASP A 97 -5.66 1.09 -21.25
C ASP A 97 -4.25 1.59 -21.59
N GLU A 98 -3.86 2.78 -21.11
CA GLU A 98 -2.48 3.28 -21.21
C GLU A 98 -1.63 2.82 -20.03
N LEU A 99 -0.44 2.33 -20.36
CA LEU A 99 0.53 1.88 -19.39
C LEU A 99 1.27 3.07 -18.76
N VAL A 100 1.08 3.27 -17.45
CA VAL A 100 1.79 4.20 -16.59
C VAL A 100 2.84 3.42 -15.79
N LEU A 101 4.12 3.54 -16.21
CA LEU A 101 5.28 2.87 -15.60
C LEU A 101 6.20 3.83 -14.85
N PRO A 102 7.04 3.28 -13.96
CA PRO A 102 6.84 2.09 -13.13
C PRO A 102 6.29 2.47 -11.75
N THR A 103 5.57 1.57 -11.08
CA THR A 103 5.29 1.72 -9.65
C THR A 103 6.41 1.09 -8.83
N ASN A 104 6.76 1.73 -7.72
CA ASN A 104 7.92 1.38 -6.87
C ASN A 104 7.61 1.46 -5.37
N GLY A 105 6.32 1.40 -5.03
CA GLY A 105 5.84 1.24 -3.67
C GLY A 105 4.58 0.42 -3.61
N VAL A 106 4.11 0.20 -2.38
CA VAL A 106 2.91 -0.55 -2.08
C VAL A 106 2.07 0.23 -1.09
N PHE A 107 0.78 0.36 -1.39
CA PHE A 107 -0.20 0.75 -0.40
C PHE A 107 -0.88 -0.49 0.15
N VAL A 108 -0.98 -0.57 1.48
CA VAL A 108 -1.94 -1.42 2.18
C VAL A 108 -3.06 -0.53 2.71
N VAL A 109 -4.30 -0.92 2.45
CA VAL A 109 -5.50 -0.17 2.84
C VAL A 109 -6.46 -1.08 3.61
N CYS A 110 -7.35 -0.47 4.40
CA CYS A 110 -8.27 -1.19 5.28
C CYS A 110 -7.53 -2.18 6.21
N HIS A 111 -6.34 -1.81 6.68
CA HIS A 111 -5.52 -2.68 7.51
C HIS A 111 -6.13 -2.95 8.89
N GLU A 112 -7.10 -2.13 9.29
CA GLU A 112 -7.93 -2.25 10.49
C GLU A 112 -9.14 -3.19 10.31
N ASP A 113 -9.42 -3.66 9.09
CA ASP A 113 -10.52 -4.59 8.79
C ASP A 113 -9.98 -5.85 8.11
N GLU A 114 -9.85 -6.91 8.90
CA GLU A 114 -9.33 -8.22 8.49
C GLU A 114 -10.08 -8.83 7.29
N SER A 115 -11.34 -8.43 7.06
CA SER A 115 -12.16 -8.91 5.95
C SER A 115 -11.96 -8.13 4.65
N LYS A 116 -11.28 -6.97 4.72
CA LYS A 116 -11.10 -6.00 3.63
C LYS A 116 -9.66 -5.57 3.38
N ILE A 117 -8.71 -5.94 4.23
CA ILE A 117 -7.29 -5.63 4.03
C ILE A 117 -6.84 -6.10 2.63
N HIS A 118 -6.20 -5.20 1.89
CA HIS A 118 -5.61 -5.51 0.59
C HIS A 118 -4.48 -4.54 0.25
N ALA A 119 -3.69 -4.92 -0.76
CA ALA A 119 -2.59 -4.11 -1.27
C ALA A 119 -2.71 -3.82 -2.77
N PHE A 120 -2.07 -2.74 -3.19
CA PHE A 120 -1.87 -2.42 -4.60
C PHE A 120 -0.56 -1.64 -4.80
N PRO A 121 0.09 -1.77 -5.97
CA PRO A 121 1.31 -1.04 -6.23
C PRO A 121 1.02 0.42 -6.57
N VAL A 122 1.94 1.31 -6.21
CA VAL A 122 1.77 2.78 -6.30
C VAL A 122 3.10 3.40 -6.74
N ASP A 123 3.02 4.54 -7.43
CA ASP A 123 4.18 5.41 -7.63
C ASP A 123 4.57 6.09 -6.32
N ALA A 124 5.63 5.57 -5.69
CA ALA A 124 6.16 6.09 -4.44
C ALA A 124 6.97 7.37 -4.62
N THR A 125 7.31 7.78 -5.86
CA THR A 125 8.02 9.04 -6.11
C THR A 125 7.21 10.26 -5.68
N LEU A 126 5.88 10.13 -5.62
CA LEU A 126 4.98 11.13 -5.07
C LEU A 126 5.21 11.44 -3.58
N PHE A 127 6.00 10.61 -2.89
CA PHE A 127 6.23 10.68 -1.46
C PHE A 127 7.71 10.87 -1.09
N THR A 128 8.62 11.03 -2.06
CA THR A 128 10.07 11.13 -1.77
C THR A 128 10.44 12.39 -0.98
N ASP A 129 9.68 13.47 -1.13
CA ASP A 129 9.87 14.71 -0.39
C ASP A 129 8.93 14.83 0.82
N ALA A 130 8.18 13.76 1.15
CA ALA A 130 7.27 13.78 2.28
C ALA A 130 8.04 13.87 3.60
N ILE A 131 7.48 14.66 4.52
CA ILE A 131 8.02 14.84 5.87
C ILE A 131 6.98 14.31 6.87
N CYS A 132 7.45 13.52 7.83
CA CYS A 132 6.63 13.05 8.93
C CYS A 132 6.08 14.25 9.72
N GLN A 133 4.76 14.32 9.84
CA GLN A 133 4.10 15.42 10.55
C GLN A 133 4.31 15.39 12.08
N CYS A 134 4.73 14.25 12.64
CA CYS A 134 4.99 14.13 14.07
C CYS A 134 6.43 14.50 14.43
N CYS A 135 7.44 13.95 13.74
CA CYS A 135 8.84 14.13 14.11
C CYS A 135 9.66 15.01 13.15
N GLY A 136 9.10 15.45 12.02
CA GLY A 136 9.79 16.30 11.06
C GLY A 136 10.88 15.59 10.23
N ARG A 137 11.03 14.27 10.34
CA ARG A 137 11.98 13.49 9.52
C ARG A 137 11.40 13.22 8.14
N GLN A 138 12.26 13.13 7.13
CA GLN A 138 11.87 12.68 5.80
C GLN A 138 11.31 11.26 5.86
N ILE A 139 10.33 10.96 5.01
CA ILE A 139 9.81 9.62 4.82
C ILE A 139 10.79 8.87 3.90
N TYR A 140 11.40 7.81 4.42
CA TYR A 140 12.31 6.94 3.68
C TYR A 140 11.94 5.48 3.88
N ILE A 141 12.61 4.61 3.12
CA ILE A 141 12.55 3.16 3.32
C ILE A 141 13.11 2.82 4.70
N GLU A 142 12.26 2.53 5.68
CA GLU A 142 12.71 1.95 6.95
C GLU A 142 13.00 0.45 6.73
N VAL A 143 14.24 0.11 6.37
CA VAL A 143 14.70 -1.29 6.36
C VAL A 143 15.22 -1.60 7.76
N TYR A 144 14.57 -2.52 8.48
CA TYR A 144 15.04 -3.08 9.74
C TYR A 144 15.75 -4.42 9.51
#